data_AF-A0A9W8GR26-F1
#
_entry.id   AF-A0A9W8GR26-F1
#
_cell.length_a   1.000
_cell.length_b   1.000
_cell.length_c   1.000
_cell.angle_alpha   90.00
_cell.angle_beta   90.00
_cell.angle_gamma   90.00
#
_symmetry.space_group_name_H-M   'P 1'
#
loop_
_entity.id
_entity.type
_entity.pdbx_description
1 polymer ?
#
loop_
_entity_poly.entity_id
_entity_poly.type
_entity_poly.pdbx_seq_one_letter_code
_entity_poly.pdbx_strand_id
1 'polypeptide(L)'
;MGLSSATRRFKSLHRQRDRLPAGTVVDNAGLVYHAAGSGAHATSAEPHNAGRGVVDSKVGPIDYHSGAPGQQQQQPPPPPALSSLPSDVSSKVAMAGSATADDIMVYRLNSWKLLVKNYTDYFEALVSAEKAAKKTLEKAMSDFNVPMREDHCFTSFDRAGVQQLSSQLKNVHQMFSAQHSSIIQGIESDTLMQLDKLRTEIKDSLKVYTDHLGPIYKRLRKQAKEVEECKEKLVHAV
;
A
#
# COMPACT_ATOMS: atom_id res chain seq x y z
N MET A 1 -12.15 -43.85 -22.05
CA MET A 1 -11.54 -42.57 -22.49
C MET A 1 -12.61 -41.50 -22.44
N GLY A 2 -12.58 -40.63 -21.44
CA GLY A 2 -13.59 -39.58 -21.27
C GLY A 2 -12.96 -38.39 -20.56
N LEU A 3 -12.65 -37.33 -21.31
CA LEU A 3 -12.13 -36.08 -20.75
C LEU A 3 -13.30 -35.21 -20.27
N SER A 4 -13.17 -34.81 -19.02
CA SER A 4 -14.14 -34.09 -18.20
C SER A 4 -14.50 -32.70 -18.73
N SER A 5 -15.75 -32.32 -18.50
CA SER A 5 -16.47 -31.11 -18.92
C SER A 5 -15.96 -29.77 -18.30
N ALA A 6 -14.75 -29.73 -17.76
CA ALA A 6 -14.23 -28.57 -17.02
C ALA A 6 -13.50 -27.51 -17.88
N THR A 7 -13.11 -27.82 -19.12
CA THR A 7 -12.26 -26.93 -19.93
C THR A 7 -13.04 -25.93 -20.80
N ARG A 8 -14.38 -25.95 -20.80
CA ARG A 8 -15.19 -25.14 -21.72
C ARG A 8 -15.69 -23.78 -21.17
N ARG A 9 -15.37 -23.43 -19.92
CA ARG A 9 -15.85 -22.19 -19.27
C ARG A 9 -14.84 -21.04 -19.16
N PHE A 10 -13.62 -21.19 -19.69
CA PHE A 10 -12.58 -20.15 -19.54
C PHE A 10 -12.42 -19.20 -20.75
N LYS A 11 -13.21 -19.35 -21.82
CA LYS A 11 -13.07 -18.54 -23.06
C LYS A 11 -14.13 -17.44 -23.28
N SER A 12 -15.05 -17.17 -22.35
CA SER A 12 -16.09 -16.14 -22.56
C SER A 12 -15.95 -14.86 -21.73
N LEU A 13 -14.86 -14.67 -20.96
CA LEU A 13 -14.68 -13.49 -20.08
C LEU A 13 -13.67 -12.44 -20.61
N HIS A 14 -13.26 -12.53 -21.88
CA HIS A 14 -12.33 -11.57 -22.50
C HIS A 14 -12.91 -10.78 -23.67
N ARG A 15 -14.25 -10.76 -23.83
CA ARG A 15 -14.90 -10.07 -24.96
C ARG A 15 -15.84 -8.94 -24.56
N GLN A 16 -15.71 -8.40 -23.36
CA GLN A 16 -16.60 -7.33 -22.87
C GLN A 16 -15.86 -6.05 -22.42
N ARG A 17 -14.59 -5.90 -22.82
CA ARG A 17 -13.77 -4.73 -22.44
C ARG A 17 -13.51 -3.72 -23.57
N ASP A 18 -14.09 -3.93 -24.75
CA ASP A 18 -13.95 -3.01 -25.89
C ASP A 18 -15.30 -2.42 -26.26
N ARG A 19 -15.64 -1.29 -25.63
CA ARG A 19 -16.54 -0.22 -26.13
C ARG A 19 -16.69 0.85 -25.04
N LEU A 20 -15.60 1.54 -24.73
CA LEU A 20 -15.72 2.88 -24.12
C LEU A 20 -15.72 3.91 -25.27
N PRO A 21 -16.59 4.93 -25.20
CA PRO A 21 -16.63 5.99 -26.21
C PRO A 21 -15.30 6.74 -26.26
N ALA A 22 -14.91 7.16 -27.48
CA ALA A 22 -13.70 7.93 -27.72
C ALA A 22 -13.71 9.21 -26.87
N GLY A 23 -12.63 9.48 -26.14
CA GLY A 23 -12.50 10.66 -25.25
C GLY A 23 -12.59 10.37 -23.75
N THR A 24 -12.67 9.09 -23.34
CA THR A 24 -12.66 8.71 -21.92
C THR A 24 -11.23 8.63 -21.39
N VAL A 25 -10.87 9.45 -20.40
CA VAL A 25 -9.61 9.36 -19.66
C VAL A 25 -9.93 8.81 -18.27
N VAL A 26 -9.20 7.77 -17.84
CA VAL A 26 -9.32 7.14 -16.52
C VAL A 26 -8.01 7.40 -15.78
N ASP A 27 -8.09 8.03 -14.61
CA ASP A 27 -6.93 8.21 -13.72
C ASP A 27 -6.75 6.99 -12.79
N ASN A 28 -5.58 6.86 -12.15
CA ASN A 28 -5.18 5.79 -11.25
C ASN A 28 -6.11 5.56 -10.05
N ALA A 29 -7.05 6.48 -9.79
CA ALA A 29 -8.07 6.36 -8.75
C ALA A 29 -9.43 5.81 -9.25
N GLY A 30 -9.57 5.45 -10.53
CA GLY A 30 -10.78 4.81 -11.07
C GLY A 30 -11.98 5.75 -11.29
N LEU A 31 -11.79 7.06 -11.22
CA LEU A 31 -12.81 8.07 -11.54
C LEU A 31 -12.86 8.34 -13.05
N VAL A 32 -14.07 8.30 -13.62
CA VAL A 32 -14.35 8.52 -15.05
C VAL A 32 -14.80 9.97 -15.27
N TYR A 33 -14.11 10.70 -16.14
CA TYR A 33 -14.50 12.06 -16.55
C TYR A 33 -14.88 12.09 -18.04
N HIS A 34 -15.89 12.90 -18.37
CA HIS A 34 -16.19 13.27 -19.75
C HIS A 34 -15.46 14.56 -20.11
N ALA A 35 -14.51 14.49 -21.05
CA ALA A 35 -13.85 15.68 -21.58
C ALA A 35 -14.86 16.49 -22.42
N ALA A 36 -15.24 17.68 -21.96
CA ALA A 36 -16.02 18.63 -22.75
C ALA A 36 -15.15 19.14 -23.91
N GLY A 37 -15.57 18.84 -25.13
CA GLY A 37 -14.88 19.20 -26.36
C GLY A 37 -14.79 20.70 -26.58
N SER A 38 -13.60 21.12 -27.01
CA SER A 38 -13.28 22.45 -27.54
C SER A 38 -14.07 22.71 -28.83
N GLY A 39 -14.89 23.76 -28.82
CA GLY A 39 -15.58 24.31 -29.98
C GLY A 39 -15.26 25.79 -30.08
N ALA A 40 -14.57 26.17 -31.15
CA ALA A 40 -14.15 27.52 -31.48
C ALA A 40 -15.34 28.48 -31.66
N HIS A 41 -15.20 29.70 -31.14
CA HIS A 41 -15.76 30.90 -31.77
C HIS A 41 -15.01 32.15 -31.31
N ALA A 42 -14.33 32.78 -32.26
CA ALA A 42 -13.75 34.11 -32.14
C ALA A 42 -14.84 35.16 -32.37
N THR A 43 -14.92 36.18 -31.51
CA THR A 43 -15.33 37.54 -31.91
C THR A 43 -14.80 38.58 -30.92
N SER A 44 -14.19 39.60 -31.53
CA SER A 44 -13.68 40.87 -31.03
C SER A 44 -14.62 41.66 -30.11
N ALA A 45 -14.05 42.32 -29.09
CA ALA A 45 -14.35 43.71 -28.72
C ALA A 45 -13.39 44.22 -27.61
N GLU A 46 -12.52 45.18 -27.95
CA GLU A 46 -11.97 46.16 -27.00
C GLU A 46 -13.09 47.13 -26.52
N PRO A 47 -12.91 47.82 -25.38
CA PRO A 47 -12.48 49.21 -25.49
C PRO A 47 -11.51 49.73 -24.39
N HIS A 48 -10.57 50.55 -24.85
CA HIS A 48 -9.95 51.75 -24.24
C HIS A 48 -9.96 52.00 -22.71
N ASN A 49 -8.76 51.91 -22.13
CA ASN A 49 -7.94 52.99 -21.52
C ASN A 49 -8.61 54.13 -20.71
N ALA A 50 -8.31 54.21 -19.40
CA ALA A 50 -7.70 55.38 -18.72
C ALA A 50 -7.64 55.16 -17.19
N GLY A 51 -6.51 55.43 -16.53
CA GLY A 51 -6.46 55.43 -15.05
C GLY A 51 -5.07 55.42 -14.44
N ARG A 52 -4.30 56.48 -14.66
CA ARG A 52 -2.97 56.77 -14.13
C ARG A 52 -3.04 57.01 -12.61
N GLY A 53 -2.26 56.28 -11.82
CA GLY A 53 -2.10 56.51 -10.37
C GLY A 53 -0.68 56.19 -9.93
N VAL A 54 0.17 57.22 -9.91
CA VAL A 54 1.54 57.22 -9.38
C VAL A 54 1.45 57.26 -7.86
N VAL A 55 2.10 56.32 -7.16
CA VAL A 55 2.49 56.52 -5.77
C VAL A 55 3.96 56.15 -5.62
N ASP A 56 4.74 57.20 -5.41
CA ASP A 56 6.16 57.21 -5.08
C ASP A 56 6.35 56.73 -3.64
N SER A 57 7.26 55.80 -3.41
CA SER A 57 7.73 55.45 -2.06
C SER A 57 9.13 54.85 -2.15
N LYS A 58 10.11 55.76 -2.13
CA LYS A 58 11.47 55.50 -1.66
C LYS A 58 11.42 54.89 -0.25
N VAL A 59 11.86 53.65 -0.12
CA VAL A 59 12.29 53.08 1.17
C VAL A 59 13.70 52.54 0.96
N GLY A 60 14.66 53.15 1.65
CA GLY A 60 16.08 52.78 1.60
C GLY A 60 16.38 51.44 2.28
N PRO A 61 17.60 50.92 2.10
CA PRO A 61 17.99 49.61 2.62
C PRO A 61 18.15 49.68 4.15
N ILE A 62 17.48 48.76 4.86
CA ILE A 62 17.69 48.55 6.29
C ILE A 62 18.84 47.56 6.46
N ASP A 63 19.96 48.08 6.96
CA ASP A 63 21.10 47.29 7.43
C ASP A 63 20.74 46.55 8.73
N TYR A 64 20.67 45.23 8.67
CA TYR A 64 20.63 44.38 9.85
C TYR A 64 22.03 43.87 10.18
N HIS A 65 22.79 44.65 10.93
CA HIS A 65 23.92 44.16 11.71
C HIS A 65 23.53 44.14 13.19
N SER A 66 23.27 42.95 13.72
CA SER A 66 23.38 42.67 15.16
C SER A 66 23.84 41.24 15.35
N GLY A 67 25.07 41.12 15.85
CA GLY A 67 25.68 39.86 16.23
C GLY A 67 24.98 39.25 17.43
N ALA A 68 24.77 37.94 17.36
CA ALA A 68 24.51 37.08 18.50
C ALA A 68 25.67 36.08 18.62
N PRO A 69 26.13 35.76 19.84
CA PRO A 69 27.30 34.91 20.05
C PRO A 69 26.98 33.43 19.85
N GLY A 70 27.79 32.78 19.02
CA GLY A 70 28.18 31.36 19.09
C GLY A 70 27.09 30.32 19.39
N GLN A 71 26.29 29.96 18.38
CA GLN A 71 25.68 28.63 18.32
C GLN A 71 26.51 27.77 17.37
N GLN A 72 27.20 26.77 17.93
CA GLN A 72 27.78 25.69 17.15
C GLN A 72 26.67 25.00 16.37
N GLN A 73 26.77 25.03 15.04
CA GLN A 73 25.97 24.17 14.16
C GLN A 73 26.27 22.71 14.50
N GLN A 74 25.41 22.09 15.30
CA GLN A 74 25.30 20.64 15.30
C GLN A 74 24.68 20.22 13.97
N GLN A 75 25.51 19.61 13.12
CA GLN A 75 25.04 18.89 11.94
C GLN A 75 23.96 17.89 12.39
N PRO A 76 22.85 17.75 11.63
CA PRO A 76 21.90 16.66 11.87
C PRO A 76 22.65 15.32 11.77
N PRO A 77 22.32 14.34 12.63
CA PRO A 77 22.95 13.02 12.55
C PRO A 77 22.75 12.44 11.14
N PRO A 78 23.76 11.77 10.57
CA PRO A 78 23.62 11.12 9.28
C PRO A 78 22.42 10.16 9.34
N PRO A 79 21.65 10.01 8.24
CA PRO A 79 20.57 9.05 8.18
C PRO A 79 21.11 7.68 8.60
N PRO A 80 20.34 6.88 9.37
CA PRO A 80 20.77 5.54 9.74
C PRO A 80 21.19 4.84 8.46
N ALA A 81 22.46 4.43 8.40
CA ALA A 81 22.97 3.64 7.31
C ALA A 81 21.97 2.52 7.07
N LEU A 82 21.47 2.39 5.83
CA LEU A 82 20.69 1.24 5.41
C LEU A 82 21.45 0.04 5.92
N SER A 83 20.90 -0.56 6.98
CA SER A 83 21.54 -1.62 7.73
C SER A 83 22.03 -2.62 6.71
N SER A 84 23.34 -2.74 6.63
CA SER A 84 24.03 -3.77 5.89
C SER A 84 23.20 -5.04 6.00
N LEU A 85 22.68 -5.52 4.87
CA LEU A 85 22.16 -6.88 4.76
C LEU A 85 23.09 -7.77 5.59
N PRO A 86 22.56 -8.58 6.53
CA PRO A 86 23.43 -9.45 7.31
C PRO A 86 24.18 -10.33 6.32
N SER A 87 25.46 -10.01 6.13
CA SER A 87 26.40 -10.72 5.25
C SER A 87 26.70 -12.14 5.76
N ASP A 88 26.06 -12.54 6.85
CA ASP A 88 26.02 -13.90 7.39
C ASP A 88 25.04 -14.81 6.65
N VAL A 89 24.94 -14.70 5.31
CA VAL A 89 24.75 -15.91 4.50
C VAL A 89 26.11 -16.62 4.38
N SER A 90 26.79 -16.77 5.52
CA SER A 90 28.05 -17.47 5.62
C SER A 90 27.75 -18.96 5.65
N SER A 91 28.20 -19.61 4.59
CA SER A 91 28.89 -20.89 4.68
C SER A 91 28.11 -22.06 5.31
N LYS A 92 27.13 -22.54 4.55
CA LYS A 92 26.84 -23.97 4.37
C LYS A 92 25.88 -24.01 3.19
N VAL A 93 26.26 -24.70 2.12
CA VAL A 93 25.27 -25.09 1.11
C VAL A 93 24.29 -26.01 1.85
N ALA A 94 23.22 -25.42 2.36
CA ALA A 94 22.11 -26.11 2.99
C ALA A 94 21.52 -27.01 1.91
N MET A 95 21.92 -28.29 1.92
CA MET A 95 21.48 -29.26 0.92
C MET A 95 19.95 -29.30 0.94
N ALA A 96 19.35 -28.88 -0.17
CA ALA A 96 17.94 -29.17 -0.41
C ALA A 96 17.77 -30.69 -0.40
N GLY A 97 16.75 -31.19 0.29
CA GLY A 97 16.47 -32.62 0.32
C GLY A 97 16.50 -33.25 1.71
N SER A 98 17.05 -32.57 2.71
CA SER A 98 17.13 -33.16 4.06
C SER A 98 15.83 -33.06 4.84
N ALA A 99 14.94 -32.12 4.48
CA ALA A 99 13.73 -31.78 5.22
C ALA A 99 13.97 -31.47 6.71
N THR A 100 15.20 -31.08 7.05
CA THR A 100 15.59 -30.61 8.39
C THR A 100 15.45 -29.09 8.50
N ALA A 101 15.61 -28.54 9.70
CA ALA A 101 15.62 -27.08 9.88
C ALA A 101 16.70 -26.37 9.03
N ASP A 102 17.85 -27.02 8.86
CA ASP A 102 18.95 -26.54 8.02
C ASP A 102 18.74 -26.78 6.52
N ASP A 103 17.61 -27.36 6.10
CA ASP A 103 17.27 -27.49 4.67
C ASP A 103 16.90 -26.11 4.11
N ILE A 104 17.51 -25.72 2.98
CA ILE A 104 17.27 -24.42 2.35
C ILE A 104 15.79 -24.20 1.98
N MET A 105 15.06 -25.25 1.61
CA MET A 105 13.64 -25.15 1.28
C MET A 105 12.79 -24.91 2.52
N VAL A 106 13.10 -25.59 3.62
CA VAL A 106 12.44 -25.39 4.93
C VAL A 106 12.71 -23.98 5.43
N TYR A 107 13.96 -23.52 5.34
CA TYR A 107 14.33 -22.16 5.70
C TYR A 107 13.56 -21.13 4.88
N ARG A 108 13.58 -21.24 3.54
CA ARG A 108 12.87 -20.32 2.64
C ARG A 108 11.37 -20.25 2.91
N LEU A 109 10.70 -21.40 3.06
CA LEU A 109 9.26 -21.44 3.35
C LEU A 109 8.93 -20.81 4.70
N ASN A 110 9.76 -21.01 5.73
CA ASN A 110 9.59 -20.33 7.00
C ASN A 110 9.82 -18.81 6.90
N SER A 111 10.82 -18.37 6.12
CA SER A 111 11.05 -16.95 5.86
C SER A 111 9.88 -16.30 5.12
N TRP A 112 9.30 -16.97 4.12
CA TRP A 112 8.09 -16.51 3.44
C TRP A 112 6.89 -16.43 4.39
N LYS A 113 6.71 -17.42 5.26
CA LYS A 113 5.66 -17.41 6.30
C LYS A 113 5.82 -16.21 7.26
N LEU A 114 7.06 -15.89 7.66
CA LEU A 114 7.35 -14.72 8.50
C LEU A 114 7.09 -13.41 7.75
N LEU A 115 7.50 -13.33 6.48
CA LEU A 115 7.25 -12.16 5.64
C LEU A 115 5.74 -11.87 5.54
N VAL A 116 4.93 -12.88 5.23
CA VAL A 116 3.47 -12.74 5.16
C VAL A 116 2.90 -12.28 6.50
N LYS A 117 3.38 -12.83 7.63
CA LYS A 117 2.98 -12.36 8.96
C LYS A 117 3.29 -10.87 9.16
N ASN A 118 4.47 -10.40 8.78
CA ASN A 118 4.84 -9.00 8.93
C ASN A 118 3.91 -8.08 8.11
N TYR A 119 3.50 -8.51 6.91
CA TYR A 119 2.50 -7.77 6.12
C TYR A 119 1.12 -7.79 6.78
N THR A 120 0.67 -8.92 7.33
CA THR A 120 -0.58 -9.01 8.10
C THR A 120 -0.55 -8.00 9.26
N ASP A 121 0.50 -8.04 10.07
CA ASP A 121 0.65 -7.15 11.24
C ASP A 121 0.67 -5.66 10.80
N TYR A 122 1.31 -5.33 9.66
CA TYR A 122 1.29 -3.99 9.08
C TYR A 122 -0.11 -3.53 8.68
N PHE A 123 -0.87 -4.35 7.94
CA PHE A 123 -2.21 -3.99 7.49
C PHE A 123 -3.22 -3.90 8.64
N GLU A 124 -3.08 -4.73 9.68
CA GLU A 124 -3.85 -4.59 10.91
C GLU A 124 -3.57 -3.26 11.62
N ALA A 125 -2.29 -2.85 11.70
CA ALA A 125 -1.92 -1.55 12.23
C ALA A 125 -2.47 -0.39 11.38
N LEU A 126 -2.44 -0.51 10.05
CA LEU A 126 -3.02 0.47 9.13
C LEU A 126 -4.53 0.59 9.34
N VAL A 127 -5.26 -0.51 9.41
CA VAL A 127 -6.71 -0.52 9.70
C VAL A 127 -7.01 0.15 11.04
N SER A 128 -6.20 -0.11 12.07
CA SER A 128 -6.34 0.54 13.37
C SER A 128 -6.16 2.07 13.27
N ALA A 129 -5.15 2.53 12.53
CA ALA A 129 -4.91 3.95 12.28
C ALA A 129 -6.06 4.61 11.49
N GLU A 130 -6.57 3.95 10.45
CA GLU A 130 -7.71 4.40 9.65
C GLU A 130 -8.99 4.52 10.48
N LYS A 131 -9.26 3.54 11.37
CA LYS A 131 -10.39 3.60 12.31
C LYS A 131 -10.27 4.79 13.26
N ALA A 132 -9.06 5.08 13.75
CA ALA A 132 -8.81 6.23 14.61
C ALA A 132 -8.98 7.56 13.87
N ALA A 133 -8.50 7.66 12.63
CA ALA A 133 -8.68 8.82 11.76
C ALA A 133 -10.17 9.08 11.51
N LYS A 134 -10.91 8.05 11.08
CA LYS A 134 -12.37 8.12 10.89
C LYS A 134 -13.10 8.60 12.14
N LYS A 135 -12.80 8.03 13.31
CA LYS A 135 -13.43 8.43 14.59
C LYS A 135 -13.14 9.90 14.94
N THR A 136 -11.93 10.37 14.66
CA THR A 136 -11.54 11.77 14.88
C THR A 136 -12.30 12.70 13.93
N LEU A 137 -12.45 12.29 12.68
CA LEU A 137 -13.21 12.99 11.66
C LEU A 137 -14.69 13.10 12.09
N GLU A 138 -15.33 11.97 12.45
CA GLU A 138 -16.72 11.95 12.94
C GLU A 138 -16.94 12.87 14.16
N LYS A 139 -15.98 12.93 15.09
CA LYS A 139 -16.03 13.84 16.22
C LYS A 139 -15.91 15.32 15.80
N ALA A 140 -15.03 15.65 14.86
CA ALA A 140 -14.92 17.03 14.36
C ALA A 140 -16.23 17.51 13.73
N MET A 141 -16.98 16.61 13.08
CA MET A 141 -18.26 16.93 12.46
C MET A 141 -19.44 16.93 13.44
N SER A 142 -19.37 16.20 14.56
CA SER A 142 -20.42 16.29 15.59
C SER A 142 -20.52 17.69 16.18
N ASP A 143 -19.40 18.41 16.22
CA ASP A 143 -19.32 19.77 16.74
C ASP A 143 -19.71 20.81 15.67
N PHE A 144 -19.73 20.42 14.39
CA PHE A 144 -20.08 21.28 13.26
C PHE A 144 -21.58 21.24 12.96
N ASN A 145 -22.33 22.16 13.58
CA ASN A 145 -23.78 22.21 13.43
C ASN A 145 -24.21 22.89 12.11
N VAL A 146 -24.79 22.10 11.20
CA VAL A 146 -25.39 22.58 9.94
C VAL A 146 -26.84 22.07 9.85
N PRO A 147 -27.84 22.96 9.67
CA PRO A 147 -27.71 24.40 9.40
C PRO A 147 -27.21 25.18 10.62
N MET A 148 -26.43 26.25 10.38
CA MET A 148 -25.91 27.08 11.47
C MET A 148 -27.08 27.78 12.18
N ARG A 149 -27.05 27.87 13.52
CA ARG A 149 -28.14 28.46 14.32
C ARG A 149 -28.34 29.96 14.10
N GLU A 150 -27.31 30.65 13.65
CA GLU A 150 -27.33 32.08 13.29
C GLU A 150 -27.69 32.27 11.81
N ASP A 151 -28.46 31.35 11.23
CA ASP A 151 -28.88 31.38 9.83
C ASP A 151 -29.51 32.70 9.40
N HIS A 152 -30.32 33.30 10.28
CA HIS A 152 -30.94 34.62 10.12
C HIS A 152 -29.94 35.77 9.98
N CYS A 153 -28.69 35.61 10.43
CA CYS A 153 -27.60 36.59 10.25
C CYS A 153 -26.91 36.45 8.89
N PHE A 154 -27.14 35.36 8.17
CA PHE A 154 -26.51 35.07 6.89
C PHE A 154 -27.57 34.98 5.79
N THR A 155 -27.13 35.09 4.52
CA THR A 155 -28.04 34.89 3.39
C THR A 155 -28.74 33.54 3.49
N SER A 156 -30.06 33.54 3.26
CA SER A 156 -30.92 32.36 3.29
C SER A 156 -30.48 31.30 2.27
N PHE A 157 -30.85 30.04 2.53
CA PHE A 157 -30.42 28.83 1.80
C PHE A 157 -30.61 28.91 0.27
N ASP A 158 -31.55 29.74 -0.20
CA ASP A 158 -31.91 29.89 -1.62
C ASP A 158 -30.95 30.80 -2.42
N ARG A 159 -29.96 31.42 -1.77
CA ARG A 159 -28.85 32.14 -2.42
C ARG A 159 -27.51 31.56 -1.97
N ALA A 160 -26.54 31.54 -2.88
CA ALA A 160 -25.17 31.12 -2.60
C ALA A 160 -24.55 31.95 -1.47
N GLY A 161 -24.58 31.41 -0.26
CA GLY A 161 -24.20 32.06 0.99
C GLY A 161 -23.49 31.12 1.95
N VAL A 162 -23.28 31.58 3.19
CA VAL A 162 -22.50 30.85 4.21
C VAL A 162 -23.11 29.47 4.53
N GLN A 163 -24.44 29.35 4.53
CA GLN A 163 -25.12 28.06 4.75
C GLN A 163 -24.82 27.03 3.66
N GLN A 164 -24.73 27.47 2.40
CA GLN A 164 -24.36 26.60 1.29
C GLN A 164 -22.90 26.13 1.44
N LEU A 165 -21.97 27.03 1.79
CA LEU A 165 -20.58 26.68 2.02
C LEU A 165 -20.44 25.67 3.18
N SER A 166 -21.13 25.90 4.29
CA SER A 166 -21.16 24.97 5.43
C SER A 166 -21.74 23.60 5.04
N SER A 167 -22.78 23.58 4.22
CA SER A 167 -23.36 22.33 3.69
C SER A 167 -22.38 21.61 2.75
N GLN A 168 -21.68 22.34 1.88
CA GLN A 168 -20.63 21.78 1.02
C GLN A 168 -19.47 21.20 1.84
N LEU A 169 -19.03 21.90 2.88
CA LEU A 169 -17.97 21.41 3.78
C LEU A 169 -18.41 20.12 4.49
N LYS A 170 -19.65 20.05 4.97
CA LYS A 170 -20.23 18.83 5.55
C LYS A 170 -20.24 17.68 4.55
N ASN A 171 -20.61 17.94 3.29
CA ASN A 171 -20.59 16.91 2.24
C ASN A 171 -19.17 16.41 1.96
N VAL A 172 -18.18 17.30 1.85
CA VAL A 172 -16.76 16.93 1.67
C VAL A 172 -16.28 16.07 2.84
N HIS A 173 -16.63 16.45 4.07
CA HIS A 173 -16.30 15.69 5.26
C HIS A 173 -16.91 14.28 5.24
N GLN A 174 -18.19 14.16 4.87
CA GLN A 174 -18.86 12.87 4.73
C GLN A 174 -18.19 11.99 3.66
N MET A 175 -17.74 12.58 2.55
CA MET A 175 -16.98 11.86 1.52
C MET A 175 -15.66 11.29 2.08
N PHE A 176 -14.89 12.07 2.85
CA PHE A 176 -13.67 11.56 3.47
C PHE A 176 -13.95 10.44 4.47
N SER A 177 -14.97 10.56 5.32
CA SER A 177 -15.36 9.51 6.26
C SER A 177 -15.80 8.22 5.53
N ALA A 178 -16.51 8.36 4.41
CA ALA A 178 -16.87 7.24 3.55
C ALA A 178 -15.62 6.59 2.91
N GLN A 179 -14.65 7.38 2.47
CA GLN A 179 -13.38 6.87 1.94
C GLN A 179 -12.61 6.06 2.98
N HIS A 180 -12.44 6.57 4.20
CA HIS A 180 -11.83 5.83 5.31
C HIS A 180 -12.56 4.51 5.56
N SER A 181 -13.90 4.53 5.56
CA SER A 181 -14.72 3.32 5.71
C SER A 181 -14.47 2.30 4.60
N SER A 182 -14.36 2.75 3.35
CA SER A 182 -14.06 1.90 2.20
C SER A 182 -12.67 1.26 2.30
N ILE A 183 -11.65 2.02 2.74
CA ILE A 183 -10.29 1.50 2.93
C ILE A 183 -10.28 0.42 4.02
N ILE A 184 -10.89 0.70 5.17
CA ILE A 184 -11.01 -0.26 6.28
C ILE A 184 -11.65 -1.55 5.79
N GLN A 185 -12.81 -1.47 5.13
CA GLN A 185 -13.51 -2.64 4.62
C GLN A 185 -12.71 -3.40 3.55
N GLY A 186 -12.05 -2.69 2.64
CA GLY A 186 -11.24 -3.31 1.59
C GLY A 186 -10.06 -4.11 2.17
N ILE A 187 -9.36 -3.55 3.16
CA ILE A 187 -8.24 -4.25 3.80
C ILE A 187 -8.74 -5.44 4.62
N GLU A 188 -9.80 -5.28 5.42
CA GLU A 188 -10.32 -6.34 6.28
C GLU A 188 -10.93 -7.51 5.49
N SER A 189 -11.72 -7.21 4.45
CA SER A 189 -12.46 -8.24 3.70
C SER A 189 -11.64 -8.92 2.61
N ASP A 190 -10.66 -8.23 2.02
CA ASP A 190 -9.89 -8.76 0.89
C ASP A 190 -8.42 -9.00 1.26
N THR A 191 -7.69 -7.94 1.64
CA THR A 191 -6.23 -8.02 1.82
C THR A 191 -5.84 -8.97 2.95
N LEU A 192 -6.42 -8.81 4.14
CA LEU A 192 -6.10 -9.67 5.29
C LEU A 192 -6.54 -11.12 5.04
N MET A 193 -7.70 -11.32 4.42
CA MET A 193 -8.19 -12.65 4.04
C MET A 193 -7.23 -13.35 3.07
N GLN A 194 -6.75 -12.65 2.04
CA GLN A 194 -5.79 -13.21 1.06
C GLN A 194 -4.44 -13.53 1.70
N LEU A 195 -3.94 -12.68 2.62
CA LEU A 195 -2.70 -12.94 3.34
C LEU A 195 -2.80 -14.16 4.25
N ASP A 196 -3.92 -14.35 4.95
CA ASP A 196 -4.13 -15.54 5.78
C ASP A 196 -4.21 -16.83 4.95
N LYS A 197 -4.90 -16.76 3.80
CA LYS A 197 -4.94 -17.86 2.83
C LYS A 197 -3.53 -18.22 2.34
N LEU A 198 -2.74 -17.23 1.91
CA LEU A 198 -1.37 -17.43 1.45
C LEU A 198 -0.49 -18.04 2.57
N ARG A 199 -0.64 -17.57 3.81
CA ARG A 199 0.09 -18.11 4.95
C ARG A 199 -0.25 -19.58 5.21
N THR A 200 -1.52 -19.96 5.04
CA THR A 200 -1.98 -21.34 5.16
C THR A 200 -1.42 -22.21 4.04
N GLU A 201 -1.46 -21.75 2.80
CA GLU A 201 -0.87 -22.46 1.64
C GLU A 201 0.64 -22.70 1.82
N ILE A 202 1.39 -21.73 2.36
CA ILE A 202 2.81 -21.88 2.68
C ILE A 202 3.01 -22.93 3.79
N LYS A 203 2.19 -22.90 4.84
CA LYS A 203 2.24 -23.91 5.92
C LYS A 203 1.99 -25.32 5.38
N ASP A 204 0.98 -25.47 4.53
CA ASP A 204 0.63 -26.76 3.95
C ASP A 204 1.73 -27.26 3.00
N SER A 205 2.30 -26.36 2.19
CA SER A 205 3.44 -26.67 1.32
C SER A 205 4.67 -27.13 2.13
N LEU A 206 4.95 -26.45 3.24
CA LEU A 206 6.03 -26.84 4.16
C LEU A 206 5.78 -28.23 4.74
N LYS A 207 4.55 -28.50 5.20
CA LYS A 207 4.17 -29.80 5.72
C LYS A 207 4.31 -30.91 4.68
N VAL A 208 3.79 -30.69 3.47
CA VAL A 208 3.90 -31.65 2.36
C VAL A 208 5.37 -31.95 2.04
N TYR A 209 6.22 -30.92 1.98
CA TYR A 209 7.64 -31.08 1.76
C TYR A 209 8.30 -31.93 2.85
N THR A 210 8.06 -31.62 4.12
CA THR A 210 8.68 -32.35 5.24
C THR A 210 8.18 -33.78 5.37
N ASP A 211 6.88 -33.99 5.17
CA ASP A 211 6.24 -35.30 5.32
C ASP A 211 6.66 -36.26 4.20
N HIS A 212 6.84 -35.74 2.98
CA HIS A 212 7.27 -36.56 1.84
C HIS A 212 8.78 -36.83 1.87
N LEU A 213 9.58 -35.79 2.10
CA LEU A 213 11.02 -35.85 1.88
C LEU A 213 11.79 -36.32 3.12
N GLY A 214 11.29 -36.04 4.33
CA GLY A 214 11.89 -36.48 5.59
C GLY A 214 12.09 -38.01 5.69
N PRO A 215 11.08 -38.84 5.37
CA PRO A 215 11.24 -40.30 5.37
C PRO A 215 12.21 -40.81 4.30
N ILE A 216 12.25 -40.16 3.14
CA ILE A 216 13.19 -40.51 2.06
C ILE A 216 14.63 -40.21 2.51
N TYR A 217 14.86 -39.01 3.03
CA TYR A 217 16.17 -38.61 3.52
C TYR A 217 16.66 -39.52 4.65
N LYS A 218 15.80 -39.87 5.62
CA LYS A 218 16.15 -40.80 6.70
C LYS A 218 16.59 -42.18 6.16
N ARG A 219 15.88 -42.72 5.17
CA ARG A 219 16.23 -43.99 4.52
C ARG A 219 17.55 -43.90 3.78
N LEU A 220 17.76 -42.83 3.00
CA LEU A 220 18.99 -42.61 2.26
C LEU A 220 20.21 -42.49 3.19
N ARG A 221 20.09 -41.73 4.27
CA ARG A 221 21.13 -41.61 5.32
C ARG A 221 21.48 -42.96 5.94
N LYS A 222 20.47 -43.81 6.18
CA LYS A 222 20.70 -45.16 6.72
C LYS A 222 21.48 -46.03 5.72
N GLN A 223 21.06 -46.04 4.45
CA GLN A 223 21.74 -46.79 3.40
C GLN A 223 23.19 -46.30 3.19
N ALA A 224 23.42 -44.98 3.19
CA ALA A 224 24.77 -44.42 3.10
C ALA A 224 25.68 -44.90 4.25
N LYS A 225 25.15 -44.98 5.47
CA LYS A 225 25.89 -45.50 6.63
C LYS A 225 26.23 -46.99 6.47
N GLU A 226 25.27 -47.80 6.04
CA GLU A 226 25.48 -49.24 5.78
C GLU A 226 26.54 -49.47 4.69
N VAL A 227 26.58 -48.63 3.65
CA VAL A 227 27.60 -48.68 2.58
C VAL A 227 28.99 -48.35 3.10
N GLU A 228 29.16 -47.28 3.91
CA GLU A 228 30.47 -46.94 4.49
C GLU A 228 30.96 -48.05 5.43
N GLU A 229 30.09 -48.63 6.26
CA GLU A 229 30.44 -49.78 7.10
C GLU A 229 30.90 -51.00 6.27
N CYS A 230 30.29 -51.25 5.11
CA CYS A 230 30.72 -52.32 4.21
C CYS A 230 32.05 -52.03 3.52
N LYS A 231 32.28 -50.77 3.14
CA LYS A 231 33.53 -50.31 2.57
C LYS A 231 34.68 -50.43 3.57
N GLU A 232 34.48 -50.05 4.83
CA GLU A 232 35.47 -50.24 5.89
C GLU A 232 35.82 -51.73 6.08
N LYS A 233 34.82 -52.61 6.11
CA LYS A 233 35.05 -54.07 6.19
C LYS A 233 35.84 -54.60 5.01
N LEU A 234 35.56 -54.12 3.79
CA LEU A 234 36.29 -54.52 2.59
C LEU A 234 37.75 -54.08 2.65
N VAL A 235 38.01 -52.84 3.10
CA VAL A 235 39.38 -52.31 3.26
C VAL A 235 40.18 -53.12 4.30
N HIS A 236 39.53 -53.65 5.34
CA HIS A 236 40.22 -54.49 6.34
C HIS A 236 40.43 -55.94 5.89
N ALA A 237 39.74 -56.38 4.84
CA ALA A 237 39.84 -57.75 4.33
C ALA A 237 40.88 -57.92 3.20
N VAL A 238 41.40 -56.80 2.67
CA VAL A 238 42.45 -56.73 1.63
C VAL A 238 43.79 -56.41 2.28
#